data_AF-A0A9N8KAF0-F1
#
_entry.id   AF-A0A9N8KAF0-F1
#
_cell.length_a   1.000
_cell.length_b   1.000
_cell.length_c   1.000
_cell.angle_alpha   90.00
_cell.angle_beta   90.00
_cell.angle_gamma   90.00
#
_symmetry.space_group_name_H-M   'P 1'
#
loop_
_entity.id
_entity.type
_entity.pdbx_description
1 polymer ?
#
loop_
_entity_poly.entity_id
_entity_poly.type
_entity_poly.pdbx_seq_one_letter_code
_entity_poly.pdbx_strand_id
1 'polypeptide(L)'
;MKNPEAKRAELENIKDAVKQNNKRKRSASQAQSEEGSARYPQLSDADDALPSTHDQQHNRADDPHEFISFELFRGGTSQWEVHLDALATVVRGMPVVSADNNSSPEHLTPDNPSGLEPHRLEDNAEHFLVGAVLWFDILSCASTSDAPRLHPEAVRLLQGQIDLANIIPCQPWVALAMGDIAALGAWKADAISTSSLSFWKLFEQGDPIRKRLDDGIAGLRNEFDEPFSALGVSHLSTTGAYLVLANPRVQQEAIKRAITLVFAYAAQVYLNTIISGADPKLDDVRNSVVDTMNALQELQLICDAQALRNLIWPICIAGSMAEGAPAQAYFQSLIQGLGEEAHAFGNTTTTLQIMQRCWTSRGNNRSGSWDWATAMESLGQRVLLV
;
A
#
# COMPACT_ATOMS: atom_id res chain seq x y z
N MET A 1 40.93 0.10 -23.67
CA MET A 1 39.86 -0.05 -24.69
C MET A 1 39.53 -1.53 -24.82
N LYS A 2 38.39 -2.00 -24.28
CA LYS A 2 37.97 -3.41 -24.37
C LYS A 2 37.34 -3.67 -25.75
N ASN A 3 37.73 -4.78 -26.38
CA ASN A 3 37.45 -5.17 -27.76
C ASN A 3 35.93 -5.21 -28.06
N PRO A 4 35.41 -4.44 -29.04
CA PRO A 4 33.98 -4.39 -29.38
C PRO A 4 33.39 -5.72 -29.86
N GLU A 5 34.21 -6.62 -30.40
CA GLU A 5 33.76 -7.96 -30.81
C GLU A 5 33.42 -8.87 -29.62
N ALA A 6 34.16 -8.73 -28.51
CA ALA A 6 33.89 -9.47 -27.28
C ALA A 6 32.55 -9.07 -26.65
N LYS A 7 32.22 -7.77 -26.67
CA LYS A 7 30.91 -7.27 -26.22
C LYS A 7 29.75 -7.79 -27.07
N ARG A 8 29.96 -7.95 -28.38
CA ARG A 8 28.92 -8.44 -29.29
C ARG A 8 28.66 -9.93 -29.10
N ALA A 9 29.71 -10.72 -28.87
CA ALA A 9 29.59 -12.15 -28.54
C ALA A 9 28.90 -12.36 -27.19
N GLU A 10 29.21 -11.53 -26.18
CA GLU A 10 28.57 -11.58 -24.86
C GLU A 10 27.07 -11.22 -24.96
N LEU A 11 26.71 -10.22 -25.78
CA LEU A 11 25.31 -9.83 -26.00
C LEU A 11 24.48 -10.93 -26.67
N GLU A 12 25.05 -11.68 -27.62
CA GLU A 12 24.35 -12.80 -28.26
C GLU A 12 24.18 -13.99 -27.30
N ASN A 13 25.19 -14.30 -26.48
CA ASN A 13 25.06 -15.32 -25.43
C ASN A 13 23.95 -14.97 -24.41
N ILE A 14 23.82 -13.68 -24.07
CA ILE A 14 22.77 -13.19 -23.17
C ILE A 14 21.38 -13.34 -23.81
N LYS A 15 21.23 -13.00 -25.09
CA LYS A 15 19.94 -13.16 -25.79
C LYS A 15 19.50 -14.61 -25.87
N ASP A 16 20.43 -15.54 -26.09
CA ASP A 16 20.12 -16.96 -26.19
C ASP A 16 19.76 -17.55 -24.82
N ALA A 17 20.44 -17.14 -23.75
CA ALA A 17 20.09 -17.52 -22.38
C ALA A 17 18.68 -17.02 -21.99
N VAL A 18 18.32 -15.78 -22.36
CA VAL A 18 16.98 -15.20 -22.10
C VAL A 18 15.89 -15.96 -22.85
N LYS A 19 16.11 -16.29 -24.13
CA LYS A 19 15.17 -17.11 -24.91
C LYS A 19 14.97 -18.49 -24.28
N GLN A 20 16.04 -19.10 -23.79
CA GLN A 20 15.98 -20.44 -23.19
C GLN A 20 15.26 -20.43 -21.84
N ASN A 21 15.44 -19.38 -21.03
CA ASN A 21 14.75 -19.24 -19.75
C ASN A 21 13.25 -18.95 -19.93
N ASN A 22 12.90 -18.10 -20.91
CA ASN A 22 11.50 -17.83 -21.26
C ASN A 22 10.78 -19.09 -21.79
N LYS A 23 11.49 -19.94 -22.55
CA LYS A 23 10.96 -21.23 -23.01
C LYS A 23 10.70 -22.18 -21.83
N ARG A 24 11.62 -22.26 -20.85
CA ARG A 24 11.46 -23.08 -19.64
C ARG A 24 10.29 -22.60 -18.77
N LYS A 25 10.13 -21.29 -18.59
CA LYS A 25 9.00 -20.72 -17.83
C LYS A 25 7.64 -20.99 -18.49
N ARG A 26 7.55 -20.91 -19.81
CA ARG A 26 6.31 -21.25 -20.55
C ARG A 26 5.95 -22.73 -20.42
N SER A 27 6.93 -23.63 -20.48
CA SER A 27 6.69 -25.07 -20.29
C SER A 27 6.28 -25.41 -18.85
N ALA A 28 6.83 -24.72 -17.85
CA ALA A 28 6.44 -24.90 -16.44
C ALA A 28 5.01 -24.41 -16.16
N SER A 29 4.62 -23.28 -16.77
CA SER A 29 3.25 -22.75 -16.66
C SER A 29 2.22 -23.64 -17.34
N GLN A 30 2.54 -24.24 -18.50
CA GLN A 30 1.65 -25.22 -19.15
C GLN A 30 1.48 -26.51 -18.36
N ALA A 31 2.53 -27.01 -17.70
CA ALA A 31 2.44 -28.21 -16.87
C ALA A 31 1.56 -27.99 -15.62
N GLN A 32 1.58 -26.79 -15.04
CA GLN A 32 0.72 -26.42 -13.91
C GLN A 32 -0.77 -26.26 -14.30
N SER A 33 -1.06 -25.85 -15.54
CA SER A 33 -2.44 -25.79 -16.04
C SER A 33 -3.04 -27.18 -16.30
N GLU A 34 -2.23 -28.17 -16.67
CA GLU A 34 -2.71 -29.54 -16.91
C GLU A 34 -2.94 -30.32 -15.60
N GLU A 35 -2.14 -30.10 -14.56
CA GLU A 35 -2.34 -30.72 -13.23
C GLU A 35 -3.55 -30.16 -12.47
N GLY A 36 -3.95 -28.91 -12.70
CA GLY A 36 -5.12 -28.29 -12.07
C GLY A 36 -6.47 -28.78 -12.59
N SER A 37 -6.52 -29.39 -13.78
CA SER A 37 -7.77 -29.84 -14.42
C SER A 37 -8.21 -31.26 -13.99
N ALA A 38 -7.33 -32.03 -13.34
CA ALA A 38 -7.56 -33.45 -13.04
C ALA A 38 -8.18 -33.74 -11.65
N ARG A 39 -8.66 -32.73 -10.91
CA ARG A 39 -9.18 -32.91 -9.52
C ARG A 39 -10.50 -32.19 -9.25
N TYR A 40 -11.57 -32.62 -9.90
CA TYR A 40 -12.95 -32.45 -9.39
C TYR A 40 -13.84 -33.61 -9.88
N PRO A 41 -14.40 -34.46 -9.00
CA PRO A 41 -15.48 -35.34 -9.40
C PRO A 41 -16.78 -34.53 -9.50
N GLN A 42 -17.48 -34.69 -10.62
CA GLN A 42 -18.81 -34.13 -10.85
C GLN A 42 -19.83 -34.76 -9.87
N LEU A 43 -20.59 -33.93 -9.14
CA LEU A 43 -21.82 -34.35 -8.47
C LEU A 43 -23.01 -34.11 -9.40
N SER A 44 -23.70 -35.19 -9.76
CA SER A 44 -25.07 -35.16 -10.31
C SER A 44 -25.99 -36.02 -9.43
N ASP A 45 -27.12 -35.43 -9.07
CA ASP A 45 -28.43 -36.02 -8.73
C ASP A 45 -28.50 -37.24 -7.80
N ALA A 46 -29.00 -37.00 -6.58
CA ALA A 46 -29.92 -37.90 -5.90
C ALA A 46 -30.71 -37.16 -4.81
N ASP A 47 -32.03 -37.14 -4.98
CA ASP A 47 -33.04 -36.83 -3.97
C ASP A 47 -33.01 -37.81 -2.78
N ASP A 48 -33.73 -37.38 -1.73
CA ASP A 48 -34.30 -38.12 -0.60
C ASP A 48 -33.57 -38.19 0.77
N ALA A 49 -34.42 -37.89 1.77
CA ALA A 49 -34.34 -38.18 3.21
C ALA A 49 -33.62 -37.20 4.15
N LEU A 50 -34.42 -36.30 4.74
CA LEU A 50 -34.25 -35.80 6.11
C LEU A 50 -34.11 -36.98 7.10
N PRO A 51 -33.33 -36.82 8.18
CA PRO A 51 -34.01 -36.63 9.45
C PRO A 51 -33.41 -35.52 10.33
N SER A 52 -34.32 -34.89 11.06
CA SER A 52 -34.12 -33.94 12.13
C SER A 52 -33.28 -34.49 13.29
N THR A 53 -32.28 -33.74 13.72
CA THR A 53 -31.87 -33.66 15.13
C THR A 53 -31.54 -32.21 15.47
N HIS A 54 -32.43 -31.59 16.24
CA HIS A 54 -32.09 -30.48 17.12
C HIS A 54 -30.91 -30.91 18.01
N ASP A 55 -29.84 -30.12 18.07
CA ASP A 55 -29.42 -29.52 19.34
C ASP A 55 -28.21 -28.59 19.19
N GLN A 56 -28.36 -27.43 19.83
CA GLN A 56 -27.34 -26.54 20.39
C GLN A 56 -26.49 -25.69 19.42
N GLN A 57 -27.11 -24.55 19.05
CA GLN A 57 -26.43 -23.25 19.01
C GLN A 57 -25.58 -23.04 20.28
N HIS A 58 -24.26 -22.97 20.09
CA HIS A 58 -23.37 -22.22 20.97
C HIS A 58 -22.81 -21.07 20.15
N ASN A 59 -23.20 -19.84 20.50
CA ASN A 59 -22.70 -18.59 19.94
C ASN A 59 -21.16 -18.61 19.88
N ARG A 60 -20.60 -18.80 18.69
CA ARG A 60 -19.27 -18.28 18.37
C ARG A 60 -19.51 -16.81 18.03
N ALA A 61 -18.92 -15.90 18.80
CA ALA A 61 -18.80 -14.52 18.34
C ALA A 61 -17.99 -14.56 17.04
N ASP A 62 -18.61 -14.16 15.93
CA ASP A 62 -17.94 -14.10 14.64
C ASP A 62 -16.80 -13.06 14.72
N ASP A 63 -15.60 -13.41 14.22
CA ASP A 63 -14.38 -12.61 14.40
C ASP A 63 -14.39 -11.37 13.48
N PRO A 64 -14.33 -10.13 14.02
CA PRO A 64 -14.30 -8.91 13.22
C PRO A 64 -13.09 -8.82 12.26
N HIS A 65 -11.99 -9.53 12.52
CA HIS A 65 -10.85 -9.61 11.60
C HIS A 65 -11.19 -10.37 10.30
N GLU A 66 -11.96 -11.45 10.39
CA GLU A 66 -12.39 -12.22 9.23
C GLU A 66 -13.31 -11.40 8.33
N PHE A 67 -14.16 -10.56 8.93
CA PHE A 67 -15.02 -9.64 8.18
C PHE A 67 -14.26 -8.49 7.53
N ILE A 68 -13.28 -7.86 8.18
CA ILE A 68 -12.47 -6.83 7.51
C ILE A 68 -11.70 -7.42 6.34
N SER A 69 -11.15 -8.63 6.49
CA SER A 69 -10.48 -9.33 5.40
C SER A 69 -11.47 -9.63 4.26
N PHE A 70 -12.66 -10.11 4.58
CA PHE A 70 -13.74 -10.37 3.61
C PHE A 70 -14.21 -9.10 2.88
N GLU A 71 -14.34 -7.99 3.58
CA GLU A 71 -14.70 -6.69 3.02
C GLU A 71 -13.58 -6.12 2.15
N LEU A 72 -12.32 -6.36 2.51
CA LEU A 72 -11.15 -6.12 1.67
C LEU A 72 -11.23 -6.95 0.37
N PHE A 73 -11.59 -8.22 0.47
CA PHE A 73 -11.79 -9.11 -0.68
C PHE A 73 -12.96 -8.67 -1.58
N ARG A 74 -13.96 -7.97 -1.03
CA ARG A 74 -15.04 -7.29 -1.78
C ARG A 74 -14.67 -5.92 -2.31
N GLY A 75 -13.40 -5.55 -2.21
CA GLY A 75 -12.89 -4.30 -2.74
C GLY A 75 -13.25 -3.07 -1.90
N GLY A 76 -13.46 -3.22 -0.58
CA GLY A 76 -13.60 -2.10 0.35
C GLY A 76 -14.78 -1.17 0.06
N THR A 77 -15.83 -1.66 -0.62
CA THR A 77 -17.01 -0.87 -1.06
C THR A 77 -18.24 -1.04 -0.16
N SER A 78 -18.17 -1.90 0.88
CA SER A 78 -19.29 -2.29 1.74
C SER A 78 -19.09 -1.88 3.22
N GLN A 79 -19.60 -2.62 4.22
CA GLN A 79 -19.75 -2.21 5.64
C GLN A 79 -18.42 -2.17 6.44
N TRP A 80 -17.28 -2.02 5.76
CA TRP A 80 -15.94 -2.04 6.34
C TRP A 80 -15.78 -1.05 7.51
N GLU A 81 -16.49 0.08 7.48
CA GLU A 81 -16.45 1.10 8.54
C GLU A 81 -16.90 0.56 9.89
N VAL A 82 -17.99 -0.21 9.92
CA VAL A 82 -18.54 -0.77 11.16
C VAL A 82 -17.57 -1.76 11.78
N HIS A 83 -16.92 -2.57 10.94
CA HIS A 83 -15.92 -3.53 11.38
C HIS A 83 -14.65 -2.84 11.87
N LEU A 84 -14.21 -1.79 11.18
CA LEU A 84 -13.02 -1.02 11.59
C LEU A 84 -13.27 -0.25 12.88
N ASP A 85 -14.47 0.30 13.09
CA ASP A 85 -14.86 0.93 14.35
C ASP A 85 -14.87 -0.05 15.53
N ALA A 86 -15.36 -1.28 15.31
CA ALA A 86 -15.31 -2.33 16.30
C ALA A 86 -13.86 -2.68 16.67
N LEU A 87 -13.00 -2.90 15.67
CA LEU A 87 -11.58 -3.20 15.91
C LEU A 87 -10.85 -2.03 16.58
N ALA A 88 -11.11 -0.79 16.18
CA ALA A 88 -10.52 0.38 16.82
C ALA A 88 -10.93 0.49 18.29
N THR A 89 -12.17 0.14 18.63
CA THR A 89 -12.63 0.10 20.04
C THR A 89 -11.86 -0.94 20.85
N VAL A 90 -11.57 -2.11 20.26
CA VAL A 90 -10.76 -3.15 20.90
C VAL A 90 -9.33 -2.66 21.12
N VAL A 91 -8.68 -2.08 20.10
CA VAL A 91 -7.30 -1.58 20.20
C VAL A 91 -7.16 -0.49 21.27
N ARG A 92 -8.15 0.41 21.41
CA ARG A 92 -8.14 1.41 22.49
C ARG A 92 -8.28 0.81 23.89
N GLY A 93 -8.93 -0.35 24.00
CA GLY A 93 -9.15 -1.07 25.24
C GLY A 93 -7.99 -1.99 25.66
N MET A 94 -7.02 -2.23 24.77
CA MET A 94 -5.88 -3.10 25.06
C MET A 94 -4.91 -2.42 26.04
N PRO A 95 -4.60 -3.05 27.19
CA PRO A 95 -3.57 -2.56 28.09
C PRO A 95 -2.21 -2.69 27.42
N VAL A 96 -1.48 -1.58 27.31
CA VAL A 96 -0.14 -1.55 26.72
C VAL A 96 0.76 -2.50 27.51
N VAL A 97 1.23 -3.58 26.87
CA VAL A 97 2.37 -4.35 27.38
C VAL A 97 3.58 -3.43 27.26
N SER A 98 3.86 -2.65 28.30
CA SER A 98 5.11 -1.93 28.41
C SER A 98 6.24 -2.97 28.39
N ALA A 99 7.07 -2.93 27.36
CA ALA A 99 8.34 -3.67 27.27
C ALA A 99 9.39 -3.17 28.30
N ASP A 100 8.95 -2.70 29.47
CA ASP A 100 9.79 -2.24 30.58
C ASP A 100 9.95 -3.29 31.68
N ASN A 101 9.45 -4.51 31.49
CA ASN A 101 9.87 -5.64 32.32
C ASN A 101 11.28 -6.09 31.92
N ASN A 102 12.26 -5.28 32.30
CA ASN A 102 13.62 -5.73 32.61
C ASN A 102 13.55 -6.76 33.76
N SER A 103 13.04 -7.96 33.50
CA SER A 103 13.46 -9.12 34.27
C SER A 103 14.93 -9.35 33.91
N SER A 104 15.81 -9.07 34.86
CA SER A 104 17.24 -9.30 34.75
C SER A 104 17.54 -10.70 34.20
N PRO A 105 18.66 -10.89 33.46
CA PRO A 105 19.02 -12.20 32.92
C PRO A 105 19.48 -13.11 34.06
N GLU A 106 18.54 -13.78 34.74
CA GLU A 106 18.90 -14.91 35.59
C GLU A 106 19.28 -16.11 34.71
N HIS A 107 20.59 -16.27 34.61
CA HIS A 107 21.31 -17.54 34.54
C HIS A 107 20.90 -18.52 33.43
N LEU A 108 21.60 -18.41 32.30
CA LEU A 108 21.61 -19.42 31.24
C LEU A 108 22.05 -20.78 31.80
N THR A 109 21.17 -21.77 31.76
CA THR A 109 21.55 -23.18 31.65
C THR A 109 21.23 -23.66 30.23
N PRO A 110 22.19 -24.20 29.48
CA PRO A 110 21.93 -24.76 28.17
C PRO A 110 21.42 -26.19 28.36
N ASP A 111 20.14 -26.45 28.06
CA ASP A 111 19.67 -27.73 27.51
C ASP A 111 18.13 -27.77 27.44
N ASN A 112 17.56 -27.32 26.31
CA ASN A 112 16.48 -28.03 25.60
C ASN A 112 16.10 -27.31 24.29
N PRO A 113 16.17 -27.95 23.11
CA PRO A 113 15.75 -27.37 21.83
C PRO A 113 14.32 -27.82 21.49
N SER A 114 13.32 -27.40 22.28
CA SER A 114 11.93 -27.75 21.98
C SER A 114 10.95 -26.77 22.61
N GLY A 115 10.29 -25.98 21.76
CA GLY A 115 9.13 -25.14 22.08
C GLY A 115 9.33 -23.69 21.68
N LEU A 116 8.72 -23.25 20.58
CA LEU A 116 8.36 -21.83 20.48
C LEU A 116 7.41 -21.54 21.65
N GLU A 117 7.85 -20.74 22.62
CA GLU A 117 7.06 -20.33 23.78
C GLU A 117 5.71 -19.72 23.33
N PRO A 118 4.55 -20.27 23.71
CA PRO A 118 3.23 -19.82 23.28
C PRO A 118 2.97 -18.33 23.52
N HIS A 119 3.45 -17.79 24.65
CA HIS A 119 3.33 -16.38 25.00
C HIS A 119 4.00 -15.45 23.96
N ARG A 120 5.14 -15.86 23.40
CA ARG A 120 5.83 -15.06 22.37
C ARG A 120 5.09 -15.08 21.03
N LEU A 121 4.37 -16.15 20.73
CA LEU A 121 3.58 -16.27 19.50
C LEU A 121 2.27 -15.47 19.59
N GLU A 122 1.61 -15.52 20.75
CA GLU A 122 0.43 -14.72 21.07
C GLU A 122 0.76 -13.22 21.07
N ASP A 123 1.85 -12.81 21.73
CA ASP A 123 2.33 -11.42 21.69
C ASP A 123 2.59 -10.99 20.23
N ASN A 124 3.30 -11.79 19.43
CA ASN A 124 3.58 -11.45 18.03
C ASN A 124 2.32 -11.36 17.16
N ALA A 125 1.32 -12.22 17.41
CA ALA A 125 0.04 -12.19 16.69
C ALA A 125 -0.79 -10.95 17.08
N GLU A 126 -0.79 -10.57 18.36
CA GLU A 126 -1.43 -9.35 18.84
C GLU A 126 -0.81 -8.10 18.20
N HIS A 127 0.53 -7.97 18.25
CA HIS A 127 1.24 -6.86 17.61
C HIS A 127 0.96 -6.82 16.09
N PHE A 128 0.85 -7.98 15.44
CA PHE A 128 0.49 -8.06 14.03
C PHE A 128 -0.92 -7.53 13.76
N LEU A 129 -1.91 -8.00 14.53
CA LEU A 129 -3.30 -7.59 14.37
C LEU A 129 -3.49 -6.10 14.68
N VAL A 130 -2.88 -5.61 15.75
CA VAL A 130 -2.88 -4.18 16.09
C VAL A 130 -2.23 -3.36 14.98
N GLY A 131 -1.09 -3.81 14.45
CA GLY A 131 -0.42 -3.16 13.31
C GLY A 131 -1.32 -3.09 12.06
N ALA A 132 -2.04 -4.18 11.75
CA ALA A 132 -2.97 -4.22 10.63
C ALA A 132 -4.15 -3.26 10.82
N VAL A 133 -4.74 -3.22 12.02
CA VAL A 133 -5.84 -2.30 12.34
C VAL A 133 -5.39 -0.84 12.25
N LEU A 134 -4.21 -0.50 12.77
CA LEU A 134 -3.65 0.86 12.65
C LEU A 134 -3.44 1.25 11.19
N TRP A 135 -2.94 0.33 10.37
CA TRP A 135 -2.77 0.56 8.94
C TRP A 135 -4.09 0.82 8.24
N PHE A 136 -5.10 -0.03 8.48
CA PHE A 136 -6.42 0.15 7.89
C PHE A 136 -7.11 1.43 8.36
N ASP A 137 -6.94 1.83 9.63
CA ASP A 137 -7.43 3.11 10.14
C ASP A 137 -6.80 4.28 9.35
N ILE A 138 -5.48 4.34 9.28
CA ILE A 138 -4.74 5.39 8.54
C ILE A 138 -5.17 5.41 7.07
N LEU A 139 -5.20 4.26 6.41
CA LEU A 139 -5.48 4.16 4.99
C LEU A 139 -6.94 4.51 4.68
N SER A 140 -7.88 4.14 5.56
CA SER A 140 -9.28 4.52 5.44
C SER A 140 -9.45 6.03 5.49
N CYS A 141 -8.80 6.67 6.46
CA CYS A 141 -8.84 8.12 6.67
C CYS A 141 -8.15 8.87 5.53
N ALA A 142 -7.01 8.38 5.06
CA ALA A 142 -6.31 8.94 3.91
C ALA A 142 -7.08 8.75 2.58
N SER A 143 -7.94 7.73 2.48
CA SER A 143 -8.81 7.52 1.31
C SER A 143 -10.04 8.42 1.34
N THR A 144 -10.64 8.60 2.53
CA THR A 144 -11.95 9.22 2.70
C THR A 144 -11.90 10.66 3.22
N SER A 145 -10.70 11.16 3.54
CA SER A 145 -10.45 12.48 4.12
C SER A 145 -11.04 12.68 5.52
N ASP A 146 -11.19 11.59 6.27
CA ASP A 146 -11.60 11.62 7.68
C ASP A 146 -10.41 11.66 8.64
N ALA A 147 -10.66 12.03 9.90
CA ALA A 147 -9.63 11.97 10.94
C ALA A 147 -9.36 10.52 11.36
N PRO A 148 -8.08 10.11 11.56
CA PRO A 148 -7.75 8.78 12.07
C PRO A 148 -8.34 8.54 13.46
N ARG A 149 -8.98 7.38 13.64
CA ARG A 149 -9.66 6.99 14.88
C ARG A 149 -8.65 6.62 15.96
N LEU A 150 -7.49 6.11 15.55
CA LEU A 150 -6.41 5.61 16.40
C LEU A 150 -5.15 6.47 16.30
N HIS A 151 -5.29 7.77 16.00
CA HIS A 151 -4.14 8.67 15.81
C HIS A 151 -3.14 8.63 16.99
N PRO A 152 -3.57 8.74 18.26
CA PRO A 152 -2.64 8.66 19.41
C PRO A 152 -1.97 7.29 19.54
N GLU A 153 -2.71 6.20 19.31
CA GLU A 153 -2.19 4.84 19.34
C GLU A 153 -1.19 4.60 18.21
N ALA A 154 -1.46 5.09 16.99
CA ALA A 154 -0.55 4.99 15.86
C ALA A 154 0.79 5.68 16.16
N VAL A 155 0.76 6.92 16.64
CA VAL A 155 1.99 7.65 17.01
C VAL A 155 2.79 6.87 18.05
N ARG A 156 2.13 6.30 19.07
CA ARG A 156 2.80 5.56 20.14
C ARG A 156 3.38 4.22 19.67
N LEU A 157 2.59 3.42 18.96
CA LEU A 157 2.90 2.02 18.66
C LEU A 157 3.81 1.88 17.43
N LEU A 158 3.63 2.76 16.42
CA LEU A 158 4.40 2.68 15.18
C LEU A 158 5.81 3.31 15.29
N GLN A 159 6.12 4.03 16.37
CA GLN A 159 7.44 4.63 16.61
C GLN A 159 8.46 3.69 17.27
N GLY A 160 8.11 2.44 17.60
CA GLY A 160 9.11 1.50 18.12
C GLY A 160 8.64 0.17 18.71
N GLN A 161 7.35 -0.16 18.65
CA GLN A 161 6.83 -1.37 19.33
C GLN A 161 6.39 -2.48 18.37
N ILE A 162 6.07 -2.16 17.11
CA ILE A 162 5.59 -3.15 16.12
C ILE A 162 6.50 -3.13 14.88
N ASP A 163 7.09 -4.27 14.53
CA ASP A 163 7.76 -4.44 13.23
C ASP A 163 6.71 -4.58 12.13
N LEU A 164 6.35 -3.46 11.54
CA LEU A 164 5.35 -3.36 10.47
C LEU A 164 5.87 -3.80 9.11
N ALA A 165 7.14 -4.18 8.97
CA ALA A 165 7.76 -4.44 7.66
C ALA A 165 7.09 -5.58 6.86
N ASN A 166 6.25 -6.39 7.52
CA ASN A 166 5.48 -7.48 6.92
C ASN A 166 3.97 -7.20 6.85
N ILE A 167 3.50 -6.04 7.32
CA ILE A 167 2.08 -5.70 7.50
C ILE A 167 1.71 -4.44 6.70
N ILE A 168 2.55 -3.41 6.84
CA ILE A 168 2.42 -2.15 6.12
C ILE A 168 3.37 -2.18 4.93
N PRO A 169 2.92 -1.81 3.73
CA PRO A 169 3.76 -1.83 2.54
C PRO A 169 4.92 -0.82 2.60
N CYS A 170 4.79 0.23 3.42
CA CYS A 170 5.77 1.32 3.56
C CYS A 170 6.35 1.44 4.98
N GLN A 171 7.46 2.17 5.12
CA GLN A 171 8.07 2.45 6.42
C GLN A 171 7.13 3.25 7.36
N PRO A 172 7.21 3.05 8.69
CA PRO A 172 6.27 3.64 9.65
C PRO A 172 6.12 5.16 9.59
N TRP A 173 7.20 5.89 9.29
CA TRP A 173 7.15 7.35 9.21
C TRP A 173 6.23 7.85 8.08
N VAL A 174 6.08 7.10 6.99
CA VAL A 174 5.18 7.43 5.89
C VAL A 174 3.73 7.20 6.31
N ALA A 175 3.44 6.07 6.97
CA ALA A 175 2.12 5.78 7.51
C ALA A 175 1.68 6.87 8.51
N LEU A 176 2.56 7.26 9.43
CA LEU A 176 2.31 8.37 10.35
C LEU A 176 2.08 9.69 9.60
N ALA A 177 2.85 9.96 8.54
CA ALA A 177 2.61 11.14 7.71
C ALA A 177 1.24 11.12 7.05
N MET A 178 0.81 9.99 6.49
CA MET A 178 -0.54 9.84 5.93
C MET A 178 -1.62 10.11 6.99
N GLY A 179 -1.46 9.58 8.21
CA GLY A 179 -2.37 9.83 9.32
C GLY A 179 -2.42 11.31 9.73
N ASP A 180 -1.27 11.96 9.84
CA ASP A 180 -1.18 13.39 10.15
C ASP A 180 -1.81 14.26 9.06
N ILE A 181 -1.63 13.89 7.78
CA ILE A 181 -2.27 14.57 6.65
C ILE A 181 -3.80 14.40 6.71
N ALA A 182 -4.30 13.20 7.02
CA ALA A 182 -5.72 12.94 7.15
C ALA A 182 -6.34 13.76 8.30
N ALA A 183 -5.66 13.82 9.44
CA ALA A 183 -6.06 14.68 10.56
C ALA A 183 -6.07 16.17 10.17
N LEU A 184 -5.07 16.64 9.42
CA LEU A 184 -5.02 18.01 8.89
C LEU A 184 -6.18 18.29 7.92
N GLY A 185 -6.52 17.33 7.05
CA GLY A 185 -7.64 17.41 6.13
C GLY A 185 -8.98 17.55 6.84
N ALA A 186 -9.24 16.71 7.85
CA ALA A 186 -10.44 16.78 8.67
C ALA A 186 -10.53 18.09 9.46
N TRP A 187 -9.42 18.55 10.05
CA TRP A 187 -9.35 19.86 10.70
C TRP A 187 -9.65 21.00 9.72
N LYS A 188 -9.11 20.95 8.50
CA LYS A 188 -9.38 21.95 7.46
C LYS A 188 -10.87 21.99 7.12
N ALA A 189 -11.53 20.84 6.99
CA ALA A 189 -12.97 20.75 6.72
C ALA A 189 -13.80 21.37 7.86
N ASP A 190 -13.46 21.08 9.12
CA ASP A 190 -14.09 21.69 10.29
C ASP A 190 -13.89 23.22 10.35
N ALA A 191 -12.66 23.68 10.09
CA ALA A 191 -12.32 25.10 10.03
C ALA A 191 -13.06 25.85 8.91
N ILE A 192 -13.33 25.20 7.78
CA ILE A 192 -14.17 25.72 6.69
C ILE A 192 -15.63 25.84 7.18
N SER A 193 -16.17 24.79 7.78
CA SER A 193 -17.56 24.76 8.26
C SER A 193 -17.85 25.85 9.31
N THR A 194 -16.87 26.14 10.16
CA THR A 194 -16.93 27.16 11.22
C THR A 194 -16.51 28.55 10.74
N SER A 195 -16.18 28.73 9.45
CA SER A 195 -15.68 29.99 8.87
C SER A 195 -14.43 30.55 9.58
N SER A 196 -13.59 29.68 10.14
CA SER A 196 -12.40 30.03 10.92
C SER A 196 -11.07 29.74 10.19
N LEU A 197 -11.15 29.23 8.94
CA LEU A 197 -9.99 28.85 8.15
C LEU A 197 -9.07 30.04 7.88
N SER A 198 -7.79 29.87 8.22
CA SER A 198 -6.72 30.79 7.86
C SER A 198 -5.62 30.02 7.15
N PHE A 199 -5.17 30.53 6.00
CA PHE A 199 -4.07 29.95 5.24
C PHE A 199 -2.82 29.78 6.11
N TRP A 200 -2.49 30.76 6.95
CA TRP A 200 -1.30 30.70 7.80
C TRP A 200 -1.40 29.60 8.85
N LYS A 201 -2.57 29.39 9.46
CA LYS A 201 -2.80 28.28 10.41
C LYS A 201 -2.70 26.92 9.71
N LEU A 202 -3.28 26.81 8.52
CA LEU A 202 -3.20 25.60 7.70
C LEU A 202 -1.74 25.27 7.35
N PHE A 203 -0.98 26.28 6.92
CA PHE A 203 0.43 26.13 6.59
C PHE A 203 1.29 25.81 7.81
N GLU A 204 1.05 26.48 8.95
CA GLU A 204 1.76 26.23 10.21
C GLU A 204 1.60 24.78 10.69
N GLN A 205 0.40 24.20 10.53
CA GLN A 205 0.16 22.79 10.85
C GLN A 205 0.70 21.82 9.79
N GLY A 206 0.69 22.20 8.50
CA GLY A 206 1.15 21.36 7.40
C GLY A 206 2.67 21.36 7.18
N ASP A 207 3.37 22.45 7.51
CA ASP A 207 4.82 22.61 7.28
C ASP A 207 5.68 21.55 7.99
N PRO A 208 5.41 21.15 9.25
CA PRO A 208 6.15 20.06 9.89
C PRO A 208 5.99 18.73 9.16
N ILE A 209 4.80 18.43 8.66
CA ILE A 209 4.51 17.21 7.89
C ILE A 209 5.30 17.25 6.58
N ARG A 210 5.27 18.39 5.88
CA ARG A 210 6.01 18.59 4.63
C ARG A 210 7.51 18.37 4.81
N LYS A 211 8.11 19.02 5.81
CA LYS A 211 9.54 18.86 6.11
C LYS A 211 9.92 17.41 6.38
N ARG A 212 9.10 16.70 7.18
CA ARG A 212 9.33 15.26 7.45
C ARG A 212 9.26 14.42 6.19
N LEU A 213 8.32 14.71 5.28
CA LEU A 213 8.24 14.02 3.98
C LEU A 213 9.48 14.31 3.12
N ASP A 214 9.86 15.58 2.99
CA ASP A 214 11.02 16.01 2.19
C ASP A 214 12.32 15.39 2.71
N ASP A 215 12.55 15.46 4.03
CA ASP A 215 13.73 14.87 4.69
C ASP A 215 13.75 13.34 4.55
N GLY A 216 12.59 12.69 4.74
CA GLY A 216 12.45 11.23 4.61
C GLY A 216 12.67 10.74 3.18
N ILE A 217 12.14 11.46 2.18
CA ILE A 217 12.34 11.17 0.75
C ILE A 217 13.82 11.35 0.38
N ALA A 218 14.45 12.44 0.83
CA ALA A 218 15.86 12.68 0.59
C ALA A 218 16.72 11.57 1.23
N GLY A 219 16.41 11.17 2.45
CA GLY A 219 17.06 10.04 3.13
C GLY A 219 16.93 8.73 2.35
N LEU A 220 15.72 8.38 1.92
CA LEU A 220 15.46 7.17 1.13
C LEU A 220 16.21 7.16 -0.20
N ARG A 221 16.26 8.29 -0.92
CA ARG A 221 17.00 8.40 -2.18
C ARG A 221 18.50 8.24 -1.96
N ASN A 222 19.05 8.85 -0.91
CA ASN A 222 20.46 8.68 -0.56
C ASN A 222 20.79 7.22 -0.20
N GLU A 223 19.94 6.55 0.59
CA GLU A 223 20.08 5.12 0.88
C GLU A 223 20.01 4.25 -0.37
N PHE A 224 19.18 4.64 -1.33
CA PHE A 224 19.08 3.96 -2.63
C PHE A 224 20.36 4.14 -3.43
N ASP A 225 20.84 5.37 -3.56
CA ASP A 225 21.93 5.72 -4.48
C ASP A 225 23.31 5.34 -3.97
N GLU A 226 23.58 5.31 -2.65
CA GLU A 226 24.88 4.96 -2.06
C GLU A 226 25.43 3.59 -2.55
N PRO A 227 24.67 2.47 -2.46
CA PRO A 227 25.09 1.18 -2.99
C PRO A 227 25.33 1.17 -4.52
N PHE A 228 24.54 1.92 -5.30
CA PHE A 228 24.66 1.96 -6.76
C PHE A 228 25.80 2.88 -7.23
N SER A 229 26.03 3.97 -6.50
CA SER A 229 27.14 4.90 -6.73
C SER A 229 28.48 4.19 -6.56
N ALA A 230 28.62 3.34 -5.54
CA ALA A 230 29.79 2.47 -5.36
C ALA A 230 30.00 1.49 -6.53
N LEU A 231 28.94 1.17 -7.27
CA LEU A 231 28.95 0.32 -8.47
C LEU A 231 29.05 1.13 -9.78
N GLY A 232 29.19 2.45 -9.69
CA GLY A 232 29.29 3.36 -10.85
C GLY A 232 27.99 3.49 -11.66
N VAL A 233 26.85 3.16 -11.05
CA VAL A 233 25.52 3.26 -11.67
C VAL A 233 24.80 4.46 -11.06
N SER A 234 24.43 5.41 -11.90
CA SER A 234 23.59 6.53 -11.50
C SER A 234 22.13 6.07 -11.49
N HIS A 235 21.49 6.05 -10.30
CA HIS A 235 20.07 5.77 -10.10
C HIS A 235 19.64 4.33 -10.47
N LEU A 236 18.41 3.93 -10.10
CA LEU A 236 17.80 2.65 -10.48
C LEU A 236 17.43 2.66 -11.99
N SER A 237 18.46 2.65 -12.83
CA SER A 237 18.35 2.43 -14.27
C SER A 237 18.25 0.93 -14.58
N THR A 238 18.06 0.56 -15.85
CA THR A 238 18.03 -0.85 -16.28
C THR A 238 19.24 -1.67 -15.81
N THR A 239 20.42 -1.04 -15.72
CA THR A 239 21.65 -1.68 -15.21
C THR A 239 21.60 -1.88 -13.69
N GLY A 240 21.08 -0.91 -12.94
CA GLY A 240 20.88 -1.03 -11.49
C GLY A 240 19.85 -2.11 -11.16
N ALA A 241 18.73 -2.14 -11.89
CA ALA A 241 17.70 -3.17 -11.74
C ALA A 241 18.25 -4.59 -11.95
N TYR A 242 19.13 -4.80 -12.93
CA TYR A 242 19.77 -6.10 -13.15
C TYR A 242 20.60 -6.56 -11.93
N LEU A 243 21.34 -5.65 -11.29
CA LEU A 243 22.16 -5.98 -10.12
C LEU A 243 21.29 -6.29 -8.89
N VAL A 244 20.16 -5.58 -8.75
CA VAL A 244 19.15 -5.85 -7.73
C VAL A 244 18.55 -7.24 -7.91
N LEU A 245 18.11 -7.57 -9.13
CA LEU A 245 17.48 -8.87 -9.45
C LEU A 245 18.45 -10.05 -9.33
N ALA A 246 19.76 -9.83 -9.39
CA ALA A 246 20.77 -10.87 -9.23
C ALA A 246 20.95 -11.34 -7.78
N ASN A 247 20.48 -10.57 -6.78
CA ASN A 247 20.63 -10.90 -5.37
C ASN A 247 19.30 -10.76 -4.61
N PRO A 248 18.66 -11.87 -4.19
CA PRO A 248 17.35 -11.84 -3.54
C PRO A 248 17.26 -10.96 -2.29
N ARG A 249 18.33 -10.85 -1.49
CA ARG A 249 18.33 -10.02 -0.28
C ARG A 249 18.34 -8.53 -0.61
N VAL A 250 19.16 -8.15 -1.60
CA VAL A 250 19.21 -6.77 -2.10
C VAL A 250 17.90 -6.41 -2.79
N GLN A 251 17.30 -7.36 -3.50
CA GLN A 251 15.99 -7.21 -4.14
C GLN A 251 14.88 -6.89 -3.14
N GLN A 252 14.77 -7.64 -2.04
CA GLN A 252 13.71 -7.39 -1.05
C GLN A 252 13.82 -5.99 -0.43
N GLU A 253 15.03 -5.57 -0.04
CA GLU A 253 15.25 -4.24 0.55
C GLU A 253 15.05 -3.12 -0.48
N ALA A 254 15.45 -3.31 -1.73
CA ALA A 254 15.19 -2.35 -2.80
C ALA A 254 13.69 -2.22 -3.08
N ILE A 255 12.94 -3.32 -3.14
CA ILE A 255 11.48 -3.29 -3.35
C ILE A 255 10.80 -2.55 -2.18
N LYS A 256 11.15 -2.87 -0.93
CA LYS A 256 10.59 -2.18 0.25
C LYS A 256 10.83 -0.69 0.22
N ARG A 257 12.06 -0.26 -0.08
CA ARG A 257 12.40 1.17 -0.19
C ARG A 257 11.64 1.82 -1.35
N ALA A 258 11.53 1.16 -2.51
CA ALA A 258 10.84 1.73 -3.68
C ALA A 258 9.33 1.87 -3.42
N ILE A 259 8.69 0.88 -2.79
CA ILE A 259 7.31 0.98 -2.34
C ILE A 259 7.14 2.14 -1.36
N THR A 260 8.03 2.25 -0.37
CA THR A 260 8.01 3.35 0.60
C THR A 260 8.12 4.70 -0.09
N LEU A 261 9.00 4.82 -1.09
CA LEU A 261 9.18 6.04 -1.87
C LEU A 261 7.91 6.41 -2.66
N VAL A 262 7.24 5.43 -3.27
CA VAL A 262 5.96 5.65 -3.96
C VAL A 262 4.89 6.16 -2.99
N PHE A 263 4.76 5.55 -1.80
CA PHE A 263 3.83 6.03 -0.77
C PHE A 263 4.18 7.44 -0.28
N ALA A 264 5.47 7.74 -0.09
CA ALA A 264 5.92 9.05 0.36
C ALA A 264 5.58 10.15 -0.66
N TYR A 265 5.82 9.91 -1.96
CA TYR A 265 5.44 10.86 -3.01
C TYR A 265 3.92 11.01 -3.15
N ALA A 266 3.16 9.94 -3.03
CA ALA A 266 1.71 10.04 -3.02
C ALA A 266 1.18 10.79 -1.78
N ALA A 267 1.81 10.63 -0.62
CA ALA A 267 1.52 11.43 0.58
C ALA A 267 1.87 12.91 0.37
N GLN A 268 2.93 13.21 -0.38
CA GLN A 268 3.26 14.59 -0.77
C GLN A 268 2.21 15.19 -1.70
N VAL A 269 1.70 14.42 -2.68
CA VAL A 269 0.53 14.83 -3.49
C VAL A 269 -0.65 15.13 -2.57
N TYR A 270 -0.97 14.22 -1.65
CA TYR A 270 -2.07 14.38 -0.70
C TYR A 270 -1.94 15.68 0.12
N LEU A 271 -0.78 15.90 0.74
CA LEU A 271 -0.53 17.12 1.51
C LEU A 271 -0.65 18.39 0.67
N ASN A 272 -0.10 18.39 -0.54
CA ASN A 272 -0.18 19.54 -1.44
C ASN A 272 -1.61 19.86 -1.87
N THR A 273 -2.46 18.85 -2.07
CA THR A 273 -3.89 19.09 -2.32
C THR A 273 -4.61 19.71 -1.12
N ILE A 274 -4.20 19.38 0.10
CA ILE A 274 -4.77 19.97 1.32
C ILE A 274 -4.28 21.41 1.52
N ILE A 275 -2.99 21.70 1.35
CA ILE A 275 -2.42 23.03 1.59
C ILE A 275 -2.75 23.99 0.44
N SER A 276 -2.39 23.63 -0.79
CA SER A 276 -2.47 24.48 -1.97
C SER A 276 -3.80 24.36 -2.73
N GLY A 277 -4.53 23.27 -2.51
CA GLY A 277 -5.80 22.95 -3.17
C GLY A 277 -5.67 21.82 -4.20
N ALA A 278 -6.77 21.14 -4.50
CA ALA A 278 -6.81 20.06 -5.48
C ALA A 278 -6.98 20.60 -6.91
N ASP A 279 -6.00 21.41 -7.36
CA ASP A 279 -5.85 21.82 -8.75
C ASP A 279 -4.55 21.19 -9.32
N PRO A 280 -4.66 20.27 -10.30
CA PRO A 280 -3.52 19.64 -10.95
C PRO A 280 -2.52 20.60 -11.62
N LYS A 281 -2.95 21.84 -11.92
CA LYS A 281 -2.10 22.86 -12.57
C LYS A 281 -1.09 23.50 -11.64
N LEU A 282 -1.30 23.37 -10.33
CA LEU A 282 -0.39 23.92 -9.34
C LEU A 282 0.93 23.17 -9.42
N ASP A 283 2.04 23.91 -9.50
CA ASP A 283 3.37 23.34 -9.68
C ASP A 283 3.69 22.31 -8.57
N ASP A 284 3.32 22.58 -7.32
CA ASP A 284 3.53 21.67 -6.19
C ASP A 284 2.85 20.31 -6.40
N VAL A 285 1.59 20.31 -6.83
CA VAL A 285 0.81 19.09 -7.09
C VAL A 285 1.36 18.37 -8.31
N ARG A 286 1.55 19.10 -9.42
CA ARG A 286 2.08 18.53 -10.67
C ARG A 286 3.43 17.88 -10.48
N ASN A 287 4.36 18.54 -9.80
CA ASN A 287 5.71 18.03 -9.57
C ASN A 287 5.65 16.76 -8.70
N SER A 288 4.83 16.76 -7.64
CA SER A 288 4.67 15.58 -6.78
C SER A 288 4.04 14.39 -7.51
N VAL A 289 3.11 14.64 -8.45
CA VAL A 289 2.53 13.58 -9.31
C VAL A 289 3.58 13.02 -10.27
N VAL A 290 4.41 13.88 -10.87
CA VAL A 290 5.51 13.45 -11.74
C VAL A 290 6.53 12.62 -10.97
N ASP A 291 6.88 13.03 -9.75
CA ASP A 291 7.80 12.28 -8.89
C ASP A 291 7.22 10.91 -8.50
N THR A 292 5.92 10.85 -8.20
CA THR A 292 5.22 9.58 -7.96
C THR A 292 5.28 8.67 -9.19
N MET A 293 5.04 9.22 -10.38
CA MET A 293 5.10 8.47 -11.64
C MET A 293 6.50 7.93 -11.91
N ASN A 294 7.55 8.72 -11.67
CA ASN A 294 8.94 8.27 -11.81
C ASN A 294 9.26 7.12 -10.86
N ALA A 295 8.86 7.24 -9.58
CA ALA A 295 9.04 6.20 -8.58
C ALA A 295 8.29 4.89 -8.94
N LEU A 296 7.08 4.99 -9.51
CA LEU A 296 6.33 3.83 -10.00
C LEU A 296 7.04 3.16 -11.18
N GLN A 297 7.58 3.93 -12.13
CA GLN A 297 8.34 3.40 -13.26
C GLN A 297 9.63 2.70 -12.81
N GLU A 298 10.35 3.27 -11.85
CA GLU A 298 11.53 2.66 -11.23
C GLU A 298 11.18 1.33 -10.56
N LEU A 299 10.09 1.30 -9.80
CA LEU A 299 9.61 0.09 -9.12
C LEU A 299 9.27 -1.02 -10.13
N GLN A 300 8.62 -0.69 -11.26
CA GLN A 300 8.32 -1.64 -12.35
C GLN A 300 9.56 -2.32 -12.96
N LEU A 301 10.77 -1.78 -12.76
CA LEU A 301 12.01 -2.43 -13.22
C LEU A 301 12.44 -3.60 -12.33
N ILE A 302 12.01 -3.63 -11.07
CA ILE A 302 12.50 -4.58 -10.05
C ILE A 302 11.41 -5.49 -9.46
N CYS A 303 10.13 -5.23 -9.75
CA CYS A 303 9.02 -6.02 -9.24
C CYS A 303 8.00 -6.45 -10.31
N ASP A 304 7.32 -7.57 -10.05
CA ASP A 304 6.20 -8.06 -10.86
C ASP A 304 4.90 -7.31 -10.54
N ALA A 305 3.88 -7.48 -11.41
CA ALA A 305 2.57 -6.82 -11.29
C ALA A 305 1.86 -7.07 -9.93
N GLN A 306 2.22 -8.13 -9.20
CA GLN A 306 1.69 -8.42 -7.87
C GLN A 306 2.08 -7.36 -6.83
N ALA A 307 3.28 -6.79 -6.90
CA ALA A 307 3.71 -5.75 -5.97
C ALA A 307 2.95 -4.44 -6.17
N LEU A 308 2.48 -4.19 -7.40
CA LEU A 308 1.66 -3.02 -7.73
C LEU A 308 0.23 -3.12 -7.17
N ARG A 309 -0.24 -4.32 -6.82
CA ARG A 309 -1.56 -4.51 -6.19
C ARG A 309 -1.64 -3.90 -4.80
N ASN A 310 -0.52 -3.71 -4.11
CA ASN A 310 -0.48 -3.05 -2.79
C ASN A 310 -0.29 -1.52 -2.89
N LEU A 311 -0.37 -0.96 -4.11
CA LEU A 311 -0.15 0.45 -4.40
C LEU A 311 -1.43 1.14 -4.88
N ILE A 312 -2.61 0.56 -4.61
CA ILE A 312 -3.88 1.13 -5.08
C ILE A 312 -4.08 2.55 -4.55
N TRP A 313 -3.82 2.78 -3.27
CA TRP A 313 -3.91 4.14 -2.71
C TRP A 313 -2.95 5.11 -3.40
N PRO A 314 -1.62 4.90 -3.45
CA PRO A 314 -0.70 5.80 -4.16
C PRO A 314 -1.09 6.07 -5.62
N ILE A 315 -1.50 5.02 -6.35
CA ILE A 315 -1.92 5.11 -7.75
C ILE A 315 -3.19 5.96 -7.88
N CYS A 316 -4.18 5.75 -7.00
CA CYS A 316 -5.43 6.50 -7.01
C CYS A 316 -5.21 7.98 -6.71
N ILE A 317 -4.42 8.30 -5.69
CA ILE A 317 -4.18 9.70 -5.27
C ILE A 317 -3.44 10.47 -6.36
N ALA A 318 -2.29 9.95 -6.81
CA ALA A 318 -1.50 10.59 -7.85
C ALA A 318 -2.23 10.61 -9.20
N GLY A 319 -2.87 9.50 -9.58
CA GLY A 319 -3.64 9.41 -10.82
C GLY A 319 -4.87 10.32 -10.84
N SER A 320 -5.54 10.49 -9.70
CA SER A 320 -6.65 11.46 -9.57
C SER A 320 -6.17 12.90 -9.73
N MET A 321 -4.89 13.19 -9.46
CA MET A 321 -4.26 14.51 -9.68
C MET A 321 -3.48 14.60 -10.99
N ALA A 322 -3.47 13.56 -11.83
CA ALA A 322 -2.77 13.59 -13.10
C ALA A 322 -3.38 14.60 -14.09
N GLU A 323 -2.55 15.53 -14.58
CA GLU A 323 -2.89 16.47 -15.63
C GLU A 323 -2.34 16.02 -16.99
N GLY A 324 -3.18 16.13 -18.03
CA GLY A 324 -2.81 15.86 -19.40
C GLY A 324 -3.00 14.41 -19.83
N ALA A 325 -3.26 14.22 -21.13
CA ALA A 325 -3.54 12.91 -21.70
C ALA A 325 -2.42 11.87 -21.49
N PRO A 326 -1.12 12.21 -21.56
CA PRO A 326 -0.06 11.21 -21.36
C PRO A 326 -0.01 10.65 -19.94
N ALA A 327 -0.11 11.51 -18.92
CA ALA A 327 -0.07 11.09 -17.52
C ALA A 327 -1.33 10.28 -17.15
N GLN A 328 -2.51 10.73 -17.61
CA GLN A 328 -3.77 10.00 -17.40
C GLN A 328 -3.76 8.63 -18.06
N ALA A 329 -3.25 8.54 -19.30
CA ALA A 329 -3.10 7.26 -19.99
C ALA A 329 -2.13 6.32 -19.27
N TYR A 330 -1.02 6.84 -18.71
CA TYR A 330 -0.10 6.06 -17.90
C TYR A 330 -0.80 5.41 -16.69
N PHE A 331 -1.43 6.20 -15.82
CA PHE A 331 -2.12 5.67 -14.63
C PHE A 331 -3.27 4.72 -15.00
N GLN A 332 -4.00 5.00 -16.09
CA GLN A 332 -5.02 4.09 -16.60
C GLN A 332 -4.43 2.75 -17.05
N SER A 333 -3.36 2.78 -17.83
CA SER A 333 -2.67 1.56 -18.28
C SER A 333 -2.07 0.76 -17.12
N LEU A 334 -1.61 1.44 -16.08
CA LEU A 334 -1.04 0.83 -14.89
C LEU A 334 -2.09 -0.03 -14.18
N ILE A 335 -3.29 0.53 -13.94
CA ILE A 335 -4.43 -0.17 -13.36
C ILE A 335 -4.89 -1.34 -14.23
N GLN A 336 -5.07 -1.10 -15.54
CA GLN A 336 -5.48 -2.14 -16.48
C GLN A 336 -4.45 -3.30 -16.56
N GLY A 337 -3.18 -3.01 -16.31
CA GLY A 337 -2.08 -3.97 -16.30
C GLY A 337 -1.98 -4.85 -15.03
N LEU A 338 -2.79 -4.61 -13.99
CA LEU A 338 -2.73 -5.38 -12.72
C LEU A 338 -3.28 -6.82 -12.82
N GLY A 339 -3.83 -7.20 -13.98
CA GLY A 339 -4.32 -8.54 -14.30
C GLY A 339 -5.76 -8.80 -13.85
N GLU A 340 -6.42 -9.83 -14.42
CA GLU A 340 -7.85 -10.09 -14.22
C GLU A 340 -8.24 -10.36 -12.76
N GLU A 341 -7.39 -11.02 -11.98
CA GLU A 341 -7.65 -11.26 -10.56
C GLU A 341 -7.76 -9.97 -9.74
N ALA A 342 -6.94 -8.95 -10.02
CA ALA A 342 -7.03 -7.66 -9.33
C ALA A 342 -8.28 -6.87 -9.74
N HIS A 343 -8.87 -7.19 -10.90
CA HIS A 343 -10.13 -6.63 -11.35
C HIS A 343 -11.34 -7.40 -10.77
N ALA A 344 -11.17 -8.69 -10.51
CA ALA A 344 -12.18 -9.56 -9.91
C ALA A 344 -12.23 -9.44 -8.37
N PHE A 345 -11.09 -9.19 -7.74
CA PHE A 345 -10.90 -9.11 -6.29
C PHE A 345 -10.09 -7.85 -5.97
N GLY A 346 -10.74 -6.84 -5.36
CA GLY A 346 -10.11 -5.59 -4.95
C GLY A 346 -10.74 -4.33 -5.55
N ASN A 347 -10.04 -3.20 -5.38
CA ASN A 347 -10.59 -1.86 -5.64
C ASN A 347 -10.19 -1.30 -7.00
N THR A 348 -9.52 -2.09 -7.83
CA THR A 348 -8.87 -1.65 -9.08
C THR A 348 -9.85 -1.00 -10.05
N THR A 349 -11.01 -1.63 -10.27
CA THR A 349 -12.07 -1.11 -11.16
C THR A 349 -12.66 0.19 -10.61
N THR A 350 -12.96 0.23 -9.32
CA THR A 350 -13.51 1.42 -8.65
C THR A 350 -12.49 2.57 -8.63
N THR A 351 -11.22 2.27 -8.42
CA THR A 351 -10.10 3.22 -8.47
C THR A 351 -10.01 3.88 -9.84
N LEU A 352 -10.11 3.08 -10.91
CA LEU A 352 -10.14 3.62 -12.27
C LEU A 352 -11.34 4.55 -12.50
N GLN A 353 -12.52 4.18 -11.99
CA GLN A 353 -13.72 5.01 -12.07
C GLN A 353 -13.55 6.34 -11.33
N ILE A 354 -12.98 6.33 -10.12
CA ILE A 354 -12.68 7.54 -9.33
C ILE A 354 -11.74 8.46 -10.11
N MET A 355 -10.65 7.93 -10.66
CA MET A 355 -9.69 8.72 -11.44
C MET A 355 -10.34 9.32 -12.70
N GLN A 356 -11.05 8.52 -13.48
CA GLN A 356 -11.76 9.00 -14.67
C GLN A 356 -12.83 10.05 -14.33
N ARG A 357 -13.50 9.89 -13.19
CA ARG A 357 -14.49 10.84 -12.69
C ARG A 357 -13.85 12.19 -12.35
N CYS A 358 -12.68 12.19 -11.73
CA CYS A 358 -11.89 13.40 -11.49
C CYS A 358 -11.55 14.11 -12.80
N TRP A 359 -11.05 13.37 -13.80
CA TRP A 359 -10.62 13.95 -15.08
C TRP A 359 -11.78 14.55 -15.88
N THR A 360 -12.88 13.80 -16.02
CA THR A 360 -14.06 14.23 -16.78
C THR A 360 -14.75 15.43 -16.13
N SER A 361 -14.86 15.43 -14.80
CA SER A 361 -15.55 16.49 -14.08
C SER A 361 -14.77 17.80 -14.08
N ARG A 362 -13.42 17.75 -14.07
CA ARG A 362 -12.58 18.95 -14.29
C ARG A 362 -12.66 19.50 -15.70
N GLY A 363 -12.82 18.64 -16.71
CA GLY A 363 -13.05 19.06 -18.09
C GLY A 363 -14.37 19.82 -18.28
N ASN A 364 -15.41 19.39 -17.56
CA ASN A 364 -16.77 19.93 -17.69
C ASN A 364 -17.06 21.11 -16.75
N ASN A 365 -16.48 21.13 -15.55
CA ASN A 365 -16.79 22.12 -14.51
C ASN A 365 -15.51 22.85 -14.08
N ARG A 366 -15.25 24.01 -14.69
CA ARG A 366 -14.01 24.81 -14.47
C ARG A 366 -13.90 25.46 -13.09
N SER A 367 -14.96 25.40 -12.27
CA SER A 367 -15.05 26.14 -11.00
C SER A 367 -14.98 25.24 -9.76
N GLY A 368 -15.04 23.91 -9.92
CA GLY A 368 -14.93 22.97 -8.81
C GLY A 368 -13.51 22.44 -8.64
N SER A 369 -13.00 22.43 -7.41
CA SER A 369 -11.84 21.62 -7.05
C SER A 369 -12.31 20.16 -6.97
N TRP A 370 -11.68 19.28 -7.75
CA TRP A 370 -12.06 17.87 -7.83
C TRP A 370 -10.88 17.02 -7.38
N ASP A 371 -11.02 16.38 -6.24
CA ASP A 371 -10.14 15.33 -5.72
C ASP A 371 -10.82 13.97 -5.69
N TRP A 372 -10.06 12.94 -5.31
CA TRP A 372 -10.57 11.57 -5.20
C TRP A 372 -11.72 11.47 -4.19
N ALA A 373 -11.69 12.24 -3.11
CA ALA A 373 -12.74 12.27 -2.09
C ALA A 373 -14.06 12.84 -2.66
N THR A 374 -14.00 13.98 -3.34
CA THR A 374 -15.14 14.60 -4.03
C THR A 374 -15.68 13.68 -5.14
N ALA A 375 -14.78 13.00 -5.85
CA ALA A 375 -15.18 12.02 -6.86
C ALA A 375 -15.90 10.82 -6.25
N MET A 376 -15.40 10.29 -5.13
CA MET A 376 -16.05 9.22 -4.36
C MET A 376 -17.45 9.63 -3.87
N GLU A 377 -17.58 10.83 -3.30
CA GLU A 377 -18.87 11.39 -2.90
C GLU A 377 -19.84 11.50 -4.09
N SER A 378 -19.35 11.98 -5.25
CA SER A 378 -20.17 12.09 -6.46
C SER A 378 -20.62 10.76 -7.05
N LEU A 379 -19.89 9.68 -6.75
CA LEU A 379 -20.22 8.31 -7.16
C LEU A 379 -21.11 7.61 -6.10
N GLY A 380 -21.33 8.23 -4.94
CA GLY A 380 -22.06 7.64 -3.82
C GLY A 380 -21.32 6.44 -3.22
N GLN A 381 -19.99 6.45 -3.27
CA GLN A 381 -19.13 5.34 -2.83
C GLN A 381 -18.14 5.84 -1.79
N ARG A 382 -17.89 5.04 -0.75
CA ARG A 382 -16.85 5.30 0.25
C ARG A 382 -15.92 4.09 0.30
N VAL A 383 -14.79 4.23 -0.41
CA VAL A 383 -13.95 3.10 -0.80
C VAL A 383 -12.67 3.10 0.02
N LEU A 384 -12.39 1.98 0.69
CA LEU A 384 -11.13 1.75 1.40
C LEU A 384 -10.04 1.33 0.42
N LEU A 385 -9.22 2.25 -0.10
CA LEU A 385 -8.21 1.98 -1.13
C LEU A 385 -7.03 1.17 -0.54
N VAL A 386 -7.04 -0.16 -0.69
CA VAL A 386 -5.98 -1.08 -0.18
C VAL A 386 -5.17 -1.69 -1.29
#